data_AF-A0A0D8JUC3-F1
#
_entry.id   AF-A0A0D8JUC3-F1
#
_cell.length_a   1.000
_cell.length_b   1.000
_cell.length_c   1.000
_cell.angle_alpha   90.00
_cell.angle_beta   90.00
_cell.angle_gamma   90.00
#
_symmetry.space_group_name_H-M   'P 1'
#
loop_
_entity.id
_entity.type
_entity.pdbx_description
1 polymer ?
#
loop_
_entity_poly.entity_id
_entity_poly.type
_entity_poly.pdbx_seq_one_letter_code
_entity_poly.pdbx_strand_id
1 'polypeptide(L)' 'MGDDVWQESNVVDEILEADFQKACDVALANGLDLEQVYKYQDPEFFIEHGVKIGISRRFVNDISTWAKEYELSDED' A
#
# COMPACT_ATOMS: atom_id res chain seq x y z
N MET A 1 -29.37 -2.79 16.90
CA MET A 1 -28.10 -2.16 16.49
C MET A 1 -27.03 -3.23 16.67
N GLY A 2 -26.59 -3.91 15.61
CA GLY A 2 -25.70 -5.06 15.81
C GLY A 2 -25.06 -5.69 14.57
N ASP A 3 -25.71 -5.69 13.40
CA ASP A 3 -25.20 -6.50 12.28
C ASP A 3 -24.62 -5.67 11.12
N ASP A 4 -25.17 -4.47 10.85
CA ASP A 4 -24.71 -3.62 9.75
C ASP A 4 -23.25 -3.15 9.94
N VAL A 5 -22.85 -2.76 11.16
CA VAL A 5 -21.48 -2.28 11.43
C VAL A 5 -20.43 -3.39 11.25
N TRP A 6 -20.76 -4.65 11.58
CA TRP A 6 -19.83 -5.76 11.40
C TRP A 6 -19.70 -6.14 9.92
N GLN A 7 -20.81 -6.20 9.19
CA GLN A 7 -20.80 -6.47 7.74
C GLN A 7 -20.07 -5.36 6.99
N GLU A 8 -20.34 -4.09 7.32
CA GLU A 8 -19.65 -2.94 6.72
C GLU A 8 -18.14 -2.99 6.98
N SER A 9 -17.69 -3.31 8.19
CA SER A 9 -16.25 -3.42 8.49
C SER A 9 -15.58 -4.53 7.68
N ASN A 10 -16.17 -5.72 7.57
CA ASN A 10 -15.56 -6.81 6.81
C ASN A 10 -15.53 -6.52 5.31
N VAL A 11 -16.60 -5.95 4.75
CA VAL A 11 -16.64 -5.58 3.33
C VAL A 11 -15.64 -4.45 3.03
N VAL A 12 -15.47 -3.49 3.95
CA VAL A 12 -14.45 -2.44 3.83
C VAL A 12 -13.04 -3.02 3.89
N ASP A 13 -12.77 -3.97 4.79
CA ASP A 13 -11.48 -4.66 4.89
C ASP A 13 -11.18 -5.48 3.64
N GLU A 14 -12.13 -6.24 3.11
CA GLU A 14 -11.96 -7.01 1.85
C GLU A 14 -11.69 -6.09 0.65
N ILE A 15 -12.40 -4.95 0.55
CA ILE A 15 -12.15 -3.96 -0.51
C ILE A 15 -10.77 -3.34 -0.34
N LEU A 16 -10.39 -3.03 0.89
CA LEU A 16 -9.10 -2.44 1.21
C LEU A 16 -7.97 -3.42 0.85
N GLU A 17 -8.10 -4.68 1.25
CA GLU A 17 -7.17 -5.77 0.92
C GLU A 17 -7.04 -5.96 -0.59
N ALA A 18 -8.16 -6.00 -1.32
CA ALA A 18 -8.14 -6.12 -2.77
C ALA A 18 -7.45 -4.94 -3.47
N ASP A 19 -7.67 -3.72 -2.99
CA ASP A 19 -6.99 -2.54 -3.53
C ASP A 19 -5.47 -2.54 -3.22
N PHE A 20 -5.08 -3.00 -2.03
CA PHE A 20 -3.66 -3.18 -1.67
C PHE A 20 -3.00 -4.27 -2.50
N GLN A 21 -3.68 -5.41 -2.71
CA GLN A 21 -3.21 -6.48 -3.57
C GLN A 21 -2.97 -5.96 -5.00
N LYS A 22 -3.85 -5.11 -5.51
CA LYS A 22 -3.66 -4.47 -6.82
C LYS A 22 -2.39 -3.61 -6.87
N ALA A 23 -2.09 -2.86 -5.81
CA ALA A 23 -0.86 -2.06 -5.74
C ALA A 23 0.39 -2.96 -5.79
N CYS A 24 0.37 -4.09 -5.07
CA CYS A 24 1.42 -5.12 -5.14
C CYS A 24 1.55 -5.71 -6.56
N ASP A 25 0.43 -6.06 -7.19
CA ASP A 25 0.43 -6.61 -8.55
C ASP A 25 1.01 -5.61 -9.57
N VAL A 26 0.68 -4.33 -9.44
CA VAL A 26 1.24 -3.25 -10.27
C VAL A 26 2.74 -3.12 -10.07
N ALA A 27 3.23 -3.16 -8.82
CA ALA A 27 4.66 -3.11 -8.54
C ALA A 27 5.39 -4.30 -9.18
N LEU A 28 4.89 -5.52 -8.96
CA LEU A 28 5.47 -6.75 -9.50
C LEU A 28 5.45 -6.79 -11.03
N ALA A 29 4.34 -6.41 -11.66
CA ALA A 29 4.20 -6.39 -13.12
C ALA A 29 5.18 -5.42 -13.79
N ASN A 30 5.60 -4.37 -13.07
CA ASN A 30 6.55 -3.37 -13.55
C ASN A 30 7.98 -3.59 -13.02
N GLY A 31 8.23 -4.69 -12.29
CA GLY A 31 9.56 -5.02 -11.77
C GLY A 31 10.04 -4.08 -10.66
N LEU A 32 9.13 -3.38 -9.99
CA LEU A 32 9.45 -2.51 -8.86
C LEU A 32 9.59 -3.34 -7.58
N ASP A 33 10.81 -3.41 -7.07
CA ASP A 33 11.07 -3.91 -5.72
C ASP A 33 10.80 -2.85 -4.65
N LEU A 34 10.83 -3.25 -3.38
CA LEU A 34 10.55 -2.36 -2.25
C LEU A 34 11.54 -1.19 -2.15
N GLU A 35 12.81 -1.40 -2.53
CA GLU A 35 13.84 -0.35 -2.51
C GLU A 35 13.54 0.71 -3.57
N GLN A 36 13.11 0.29 -4.77
CA GLN A 36 12.71 1.21 -5.83
C GLN A 36 11.46 1.99 -5.47
N VAL A 37 10.44 1.33 -4.88
CA VAL A 37 9.24 2.03 -4.40
C VAL A 37 9.60 3.03 -3.30
N TYR A 38 10.48 2.66 -2.37
CA TYR A 38 10.99 3.56 -1.33
C TYR A 38 11.80 4.73 -1.88
N LYS A 39 12.58 4.51 -2.93
CA LYS A 39 13.44 5.53 -3.53
C LYS A 39 12.66 6.60 -4.28
N TYR A 40 11.69 6.19 -5.09
CA TYR A 40 10.95 7.11 -5.96
C TYR A 40 9.72 7.71 -5.28
N GLN A 41 9.15 7.03 -4.27
CA GLN A 41 7.98 7.45 -3.50
C GLN A 41 6.90 8.11 -4.36
N ASP A 42 6.61 7.51 -5.51
CA ASP A 42 5.71 8.08 -6.51
C ASP A 42 4.33 7.40 -6.44
N PRO A 43 3.37 7.97 -5.71
CA PRO A 43 2.00 7.46 -5.69
C PRO A 43 1.27 7.72 -7.02
N GLU A 44 1.71 8.67 -7.86
CA GLU A 44 1.06 8.95 -9.15
C GLU A 44 1.21 7.77 -10.10
N PHE A 45 2.38 7.13 -10.13
CA PHE A 45 2.61 5.88 -10.88
C PHE A 45 1.51 4.83 -10.63
N PHE A 46 1.15 4.57 -9.36
CA PHE A 46 0.13 3.60 -9.02
C PHE A 46 -1.28 4.08 -9.40
N ILE A 47 -1.55 5.39 -9.30
CA ILE A 47 -2.82 5.99 -9.73
C ILE A 47 -3.02 5.81 -11.24
N GLU A 48 -1.98 6.05 -12.03
CA GLU A 48 -2.00 5.87 -13.49
C GLU A 48 -2.27 4.41 -13.88
N HIS A 49 -1.84 3.45 -13.05
CA HIS A 49 -2.13 2.01 -13.20
C HIS A 49 -3.46 1.59 -12.56
N GLY A 50 -4.30 2.55 -12.18
CA GLY A 50 -5.67 2.35 -11.74
C GLY A 50 -5.82 1.94 -10.27
N VAL A 51 -4.79 2.10 -9.44
CA VAL A 51 -4.92 1.99 -7.98
C VAL A 51 -5.61 3.25 -7.45
N LYS A 52 -6.50 3.11 -6.47
CA LYS A 52 -7.21 4.25 -5.88
C LYS A 52 -6.22 5.20 -5.20
N ILE A 53 -6.41 6.52 -5.38
CA ILE A 53 -5.53 7.57 -4.85
C ILE A 53 -5.15 7.43 -3.37
N GLY A 54 -6.10 7.07 -2.51
CA GLY A 54 -5.84 6.88 -1.07
C GLY A 54 -4.91 5.69 -0.81
N ILE A 55 -5.08 4.61 -1.57
CA ILE A 55 -4.28 3.39 -1.46
C ILE A 55 -2.89 3.62 -2.03
N SER A 56 -2.76 4.28 -3.18
CA SER A 56 -1.46 4.64 -3.75
C SER A 56 -0.61 5.44 -2.77
N ARG A 57 -1.20 6.45 -2.13
CA ARG A 57 -0.52 7.28 -1.11
C ARG A 57 -0.12 6.46 0.11
N ARG A 58 -1.04 5.62 0.62
CA ARG A 58 -0.79 4.80 1.81
C ARG A 58 0.26 3.73 1.56
N PHE A 59 0.18 3.02 0.44
CA PHE A 59 1.14 2.00 0.03
C PHE A 59 2.58 2.52 0.00
N VAL A 60 2.81 3.65 -0.69
CA VAL A 60 4.14 4.29 -0.75
C VAL A 60 4.60 4.75 0.63
N ASN A 61 3.73 5.36 1.42
CA ASN A 61 4.08 5.88 2.74
C ASN A 61 4.37 4.77 3.75
N ASP A 62 3.64 3.66 3.71
CA ASP A 62 3.83 2.52 4.60
C ASP A 62 5.18 1.84 4.32
N ILE A 63 5.56 1.68 3.04
CA ILE A 63 6.89 1.20 2.64
C ILE A 63 7.99 2.17 3.11
N SER A 64 7.78 3.47 2.98
CA SER A 64 8.72 4.50 3.44
C SER A 64 8.90 4.49 4.96
N THR A 65 7.83 4.26 5.71
CA THR A 65 7.86 4.13 7.17
C THR A 65 8.62 2.87 7.57
N TRP A 66 8.27 1.72 6.97
CA TRP A 66 8.93 0.45 7.21
C TRP A 66 10.43 0.51 6.91
N ALA A 67 10.83 1.06 5.76
CA ALA A 67 12.24 1.16 5.39
C ALA A 67 13.05 1.98 6.42
N LYS A 68 12.51 3.11 6.88
CA LYS A 68 13.15 3.95 7.91
C LYS A 68 13.28 3.24 9.25
N GLU A 69 12.25 2.50 9.67
CA GLU A 69 12.28 1.72 10.91
C GLU A 69 13.33 0.61 10.85
N TYR A 70 13.51 -0.01 9.68
CA TYR A 70 14.56 -1.02 9.48
C TYR A 70 15.96 -0.41 9.44
N GLU A 71 16.15 0.72 8.74
CA GLU A 71 17.42 1.45 8.74
C GLU A 71 17.84 1.88 10.16
N LEU A 72 16.89 2.30 11.00
CA LEU A 72 17.13 2.67 12.40
C LEU A 72 17.43 1.47 13.31
N SER A 73 17.05 0.24 12.92
CA SER A 73 17.25 -0.97 13.72
C SER A 73 18.61 -1.65 13.51
N ASP A 74 19.33 -1.28 12.44
CA ASP A 74 20.67 -1.79 12.13
C ASP A 74 21.80 -0.96 12.80
N GLU A 75 21.47 0.14 13.49
CA GLU A 75 22.42 1.04 14.18
C GLU A 75 22.53 0.85 15.71
N ASP A 76 21.88 -0.18 16.31
CA ASP A 76 21.95 -0.52 17.75
C ASP A 76 22.74 -1.80 18.07
#